data_AF-J9CBP9-F1
#
_entry.id   AF-J9CBP9-F1
#
_cell.length_a   1.000
_cell.length_b   1.000
_cell.length_c   1.000
_cell.angle_alpha   90.00
_cell.angle_beta   90.00
_cell.angle_gamma   90.00
#
_symmetry.space_group_name_H-M   'P 1'
#
loop_
_entity.id
_entity.type
_entity.pdbx_description
1 polymer ?
#
loop_
_entity_poly.entity_id
_entity_poly.type
_entity_poly.pdbx_seq_one_letter_code
_entity_poly.pdbx_strand_id
1 'polypeptide(L)'
;MDTLIIEHLACLEVNRMILQDPYHLVSEVQFNDRSPSFDGEIIIYNSDILKKNNIEGTVKIQIKGTTTHKRLKTNRKIKHPINKIDLEVYKKIGEGVLYLVVLINKHSKKMQTYYNPLTPLDIERFLNVIKSKEQDSLSIDFKLLQEGALEQICKIQMENVKKQPSSFIELSKNKDFEKYKIEYTIISSEQKEFSFFENVGYVYGVDGEYEMPLEAMVADRLQINKEESIVIDGENISVRYHITESKNDLNIEFENTLIFEISKKTETGKFNMKRLTSINSYIKACKI
;
A
#
# COMPACT_ATOMS: atom_id res chain seq x y z
N MET A 1 -13.37 23.79 -18.91
CA MET A 1 -14.36 22.75 -18.55
C MET A 1 -14.80 23.09 -17.15
N ASP A 2 -16.09 23.21 -16.96
CA ASP A 2 -16.69 23.56 -15.67
C ASP A 2 -16.44 22.46 -14.63
N THR A 3 -16.36 22.81 -13.34
CA THR A 3 -16.12 21.86 -12.25
C THR A 3 -17.21 20.81 -12.15
N LEU A 4 -18.48 21.20 -12.35
CA LEU A 4 -19.60 20.26 -12.34
C LEU A 4 -19.49 19.24 -13.48
N ILE A 5 -19.07 19.69 -14.67
CA ILE A 5 -18.85 18.80 -15.82
C ILE A 5 -17.70 17.82 -15.53
N ILE A 6 -16.63 18.29 -14.89
CA ILE A 6 -15.48 17.46 -14.51
C ILE A 6 -15.92 16.36 -13.52
N GLU A 7 -16.73 16.72 -12.52
CA GLU A 7 -17.30 15.80 -11.54
C GLU A 7 -18.19 14.75 -12.21
N HIS A 8 -19.13 15.18 -13.05
CA HIS A 8 -20.04 14.25 -13.76
C HIS A 8 -19.28 13.29 -14.68
N LEU A 9 -18.26 13.76 -15.38
CA LEU A 9 -17.40 12.91 -16.20
C LEU A 9 -16.61 11.89 -15.36
N ALA A 10 -16.14 12.28 -14.17
CA ALA A 10 -15.46 11.38 -13.26
C ALA A 10 -16.39 10.27 -12.75
N CYS A 11 -17.61 10.63 -12.32
CA CYS A 11 -18.61 9.64 -11.91
C CYS A 11 -19.01 8.71 -13.06
N LEU A 12 -19.14 9.23 -14.28
CA LEU A 12 -19.42 8.41 -15.47
C LEU A 12 -18.30 7.39 -15.73
N GLU A 13 -17.03 7.81 -15.64
CA GLU A 13 -15.89 6.91 -15.83
C GLU A 13 -15.83 5.84 -14.74
N VAL A 14 -16.04 6.19 -13.48
CA VAL A 14 -16.08 5.20 -12.38
C VAL A 14 -17.21 4.21 -12.59
N ASN A 15 -18.41 4.67 -12.93
CA ASN A 15 -19.54 3.79 -13.28
C ASN A 15 -19.22 2.85 -14.45
N ARG A 16 -18.53 3.36 -15.49
CA ARG A 16 -18.06 2.52 -16.60
C ARG A 16 -17.13 1.41 -16.09
N MET A 17 -16.24 1.70 -15.15
CA MET A 17 -15.31 0.71 -14.59
C MET A 17 -15.98 -0.30 -13.65
N ILE A 18 -17.07 0.09 -12.98
CA ILE A 18 -17.90 -0.79 -12.16
C ILE A 18 -18.68 -1.78 -13.05
N LEU A 19 -19.28 -1.28 -14.14
CA LEU A 19 -20.14 -2.05 -15.04
C LEU A 19 -19.33 -2.84 -16.08
N GLN A 20 -18.43 -3.69 -15.61
CA GLN A 20 -17.59 -4.58 -16.44
C GLN A 20 -17.88 -6.05 -16.12
N ASP A 21 -17.66 -6.94 -17.09
CA ASP A 21 -17.64 -8.39 -16.87
C ASP A 21 -16.70 -8.75 -15.69
N PRO A 22 -17.08 -9.66 -14.78
CA PRO A 22 -18.26 -10.56 -14.80
C PRO A 22 -19.56 -9.94 -14.25
N TYR A 23 -19.67 -8.61 -14.18
CA TYR A 23 -20.85 -7.86 -13.72
C TYR A 23 -21.24 -8.11 -12.26
N HIS A 24 -20.25 -8.37 -11.41
CA HIS A 24 -20.41 -8.58 -9.97
C HIS A 24 -20.50 -7.31 -9.14
N LEU A 25 -20.28 -6.14 -9.75
CA LEU A 25 -20.26 -4.85 -9.05
C LEU A 25 -21.45 -3.99 -9.46
N VAL A 26 -22.09 -3.38 -8.46
CA VAL A 26 -23.16 -2.40 -8.67
C VAL A 26 -22.76 -1.08 -8.02
N SER A 27 -23.03 0.01 -8.72
CA SER A 27 -22.77 1.36 -8.24
C SER A 27 -23.99 1.95 -7.57
N GLU A 28 -23.81 2.50 -6.38
CA GLU A 28 -24.77 3.37 -5.69
C GLU A 28 -24.23 4.82 -5.64
N VAL A 29 -23.52 5.23 -6.69
CA VAL A 29 -23.02 6.61 -6.85
C VAL A 29 -24.16 7.53 -7.28
N GLN A 30 -24.37 8.61 -6.53
CA GLN A 30 -25.40 9.61 -6.83
C GLN A 30 -24.77 10.89 -7.38
N PHE A 31 -25.26 11.36 -8.53
CA PHE A 31 -24.84 12.66 -9.06
C PHE A 31 -25.38 13.79 -8.18
N ASN A 32 -24.53 14.79 -7.89
CA ASN A 32 -24.87 15.93 -7.04
C ASN A 32 -25.26 15.53 -5.60
N ASP A 33 -24.75 14.40 -5.10
CA ASP A 33 -24.92 14.05 -3.70
C ASP A 33 -24.33 15.14 -2.80
N ARG A 34 -25.04 15.48 -1.73
CA ARG A 34 -24.58 16.41 -0.70
C ARG A 34 -24.01 15.68 0.52
N SER A 35 -23.87 14.36 0.43
CA SER A 35 -23.16 13.56 1.43
C SER A 35 -21.80 14.22 1.75
N PRO A 36 -21.50 14.51 3.03
CA PRO A 36 -20.41 15.42 3.36
C PRO A 36 -19.00 14.98 2.93
N SER A 37 -18.77 13.69 2.66
CA SER A 37 -17.40 13.17 2.45
C SER A 37 -17.27 11.95 1.52
N PHE A 38 -18.37 11.35 1.07
CA PHE A 38 -18.38 10.17 0.18
C PHE A 38 -19.33 10.44 -0.97
N ASP A 39 -18.99 9.92 -2.15
CA ASP A 39 -19.80 10.07 -3.35
C ASP A 39 -20.70 8.85 -3.63
N GLY A 40 -20.57 7.80 -2.82
CA GLY A 40 -21.42 6.60 -2.88
C GLY A 40 -20.74 5.35 -2.34
N GLU A 41 -21.24 4.20 -2.78
CA GLU A 41 -20.68 2.89 -2.47
C GLU A 41 -20.76 1.94 -3.67
N ILE A 42 -19.90 0.92 -3.65
CA ILE A 42 -19.94 -0.20 -4.58
C ILE A 42 -20.46 -1.41 -3.82
N ILE A 43 -21.54 -2.02 -4.31
CA ILE A 43 -22.05 -3.29 -3.80
C ILE A 43 -21.36 -4.42 -4.57
N ILE A 44 -20.83 -5.39 -3.85
CA ILE A 44 -20.10 -6.53 -4.39
C ILE A 44 -20.97 -7.78 -4.26
N TYR A 45 -21.13 -8.51 -5.36
CA TYR A 45 -21.84 -9.77 -5.44
C TYR A 45 -20.87 -10.91 -5.77
N ASN A 46 -21.23 -12.14 -5.39
CA ASN A 46 -20.43 -13.33 -5.74
C ASN A 46 -20.88 -14.04 -7.04
N SER A 47 -21.86 -13.46 -7.74
CA SER A 47 -22.40 -13.95 -9.01
C SER A 47 -22.99 -12.79 -9.82
N ASP A 48 -23.01 -12.99 -11.13
CA ASP A 48 -23.65 -12.17 -12.16
C ASP A 48 -25.18 -12.08 -12.04
N ILE A 49 -25.82 -13.00 -11.32
CA ILE A 49 -27.25 -12.95 -10.99
C ILE A 49 -27.42 -12.24 -9.63
N LEU A 50 -27.58 -10.92 -9.69
CA LEU A 50 -27.62 -10.03 -8.52
C LEU A 50 -28.86 -10.31 -7.64
N LYS A 51 -28.64 -10.83 -6.43
CA LYS A 51 -29.68 -11.17 -5.45
C LYS A 51 -29.28 -10.72 -4.05
N LYS A 52 -30.25 -10.51 -3.17
CA LYS A 52 -29.94 -10.09 -1.79
C LYS A 52 -29.08 -11.10 -1.01
N ASN A 53 -29.24 -12.39 -1.31
CA ASN A 53 -28.55 -13.46 -0.60
C ASN A 53 -27.11 -13.72 -1.10
N ASN A 54 -26.67 -13.04 -2.16
CA ASN A 54 -25.34 -13.21 -2.71
C ASN A 54 -24.50 -11.92 -2.72
N ILE A 55 -24.90 -10.93 -1.91
CA ILE A 55 -24.09 -9.76 -1.56
C ILE A 55 -22.92 -10.22 -0.66
N GLU A 56 -21.69 -9.95 -1.07
CA GLU A 56 -20.48 -10.18 -0.25
C GLU A 56 -20.21 -9.01 0.72
N GLY A 57 -20.59 -7.80 0.32
CA GLY A 57 -20.46 -6.59 1.12
C GLY A 57 -20.49 -5.32 0.27
N THR A 58 -20.09 -4.21 0.87
CA THR A 58 -20.03 -2.89 0.23
C THR A 58 -18.68 -2.23 0.49
N VAL A 59 -18.29 -1.33 -0.42
CA VAL A 59 -17.11 -0.47 -0.26
C VAL A 59 -17.52 0.97 -0.48
N LYS A 60 -17.35 1.82 0.54
CA LYS A 60 -17.52 3.27 0.42
C LYS A 60 -16.49 3.84 -0.55
N ILE A 61 -16.91 4.78 -1.40
CA ILE A 61 -16.02 5.41 -2.37
C ILE A 61 -16.04 6.94 -2.29
N GLN A 62 -14.92 7.53 -2.70
CA GLN A 62 -14.77 8.97 -2.94
C GLN A 62 -14.23 9.18 -4.34
N ILE A 63 -14.82 10.06 -5.13
CA ILE A 63 -14.49 10.32 -6.53
C ILE A 63 -14.05 11.78 -6.68
N LYS A 64 -12.87 11.99 -7.26
CA LYS A 64 -12.41 13.33 -7.66
C LYS A 64 -12.04 13.37 -9.13
N GLY A 65 -12.69 14.26 -9.88
CA GLY A 65 -12.27 14.61 -11.23
C GLY A 65 -11.16 15.66 -11.22
N THR A 66 -10.14 15.47 -12.04
CA THR A 66 -9.12 16.50 -12.32
C THR A 66 -8.79 16.53 -13.80
N THR A 67 -8.24 17.65 -14.28
CA THR A 67 -7.99 17.83 -15.71
C THR A 67 -6.51 18.01 -16.02
N THR A 68 -6.11 17.53 -17.20
CA THR A 68 -4.76 17.74 -17.73
C THR A 68 -4.80 18.17 -19.20
N HIS A 69 -3.83 18.99 -19.57
CA HIS A 69 -3.54 19.35 -20.96
C HIS A 69 -2.41 18.48 -21.55
N LYS A 70 -1.67 17.78 -20.69
CA LYS A 70 -0.58 16.88 -21.11
C LYS A 70 -1.16 15.56 -21.60
N ARG A 71 -0.43 14.85 -22.46
CA ARG A 71 -0.75 13.45 -22.78
C ARG A 71 -0.91 12.68 -21.47
N LEU A 72 -1.92 11.84 -21.41
CA LEU A 72 -2.10 10.90 -20.32
C LEU A 72 -0.79 10.14 -20.13
N LYS A 73 -0.22 10.21 -18.91
CA LYS A 73 1.11 9.66 -18.65
C LYS A 73 1.02 8.13 -18.72
N THR A 74 2.12 7.50 -19.14
CA THR A 74 2.37 6.07 -18.90
C THR A 74 2.68 5.77 -17.43
N ASN A 75 2.74 6.81 -16.58
CA ASN A 75 3.01 6.66 -15.15
C ASN A 75 1.91 5.84 -14.47
N ARG A 76 2.34 4.76 -13.82
CA ARG A 76 1.50 3.90 -12.98
C ARG A 76 1.02 4.56 -11.69
N LYS A 77 1.53 5.75 -11.33
CA LYS A 77 1.15 6.49 -10.12
C LYS A 77 0.99 7.99 -10.40
N ILE A 78 0.06 8.62 -9.70
CA ILE A 78 -0.07 10.09 -9.60
C ILE A 78 -0.09 10.51 -8.14
N LYS A 79 0.26 11.78 -7.87
CA LYS A 79 0.09 12.39 -6.56
C LYS A 79 -1.18 13.23 -6.52
N HIS A 80 -1.96 13.07 -5.46
CA HIS A 80 -3.15 13.87 -5.21
C HIS A 80 -3.23 14.26 -3.73
N PRO A 81 -3.56 15.52 -3.39
CA PRO A 81 -3.74 15.94 -2.00
C PRO A 81 -5.03 15.37 -1.42
N ILE A 82 -4.99 14.99 -0.14
CA ILE A 82 -6.17 14.65 0.66
C ILE A 82 -6.21 15.58 1.87
N ASN A 83 -7.37 16.14 2.16
CA ASN A 83 -7.54 17.07 3.27
C ASN A 83 -7.65 16.32 4.61
N LYS A 84 -7.14 16.96 5.66
CA LYS A 84 -7.25 16.48 7.04
C LYS A 84 -8.71 16.26 7.45
N ILE A 85 -9.59 17.20 7.12
CA ILE A 85 -11.02 17.14 7.47
C ILE A 85 -11.68 15.89 6.87
N ASP A 86 -11.38 15.57 5.61
CA ASP A 86 -11.93 14.37 4.95
C ASP A 86 -11.47 13.10 5.70
N LEU A 87 -10.17 13.01 6.02
CA LEU A 87 -9.61 11.88 6.77
C LEU A 87 -10.20 11.75 8.18
N GLU A 88 -10.47 12.86 8.87
CA GLU A 88 -11.14 12.86 10.18
C GLU A 88 -12.56 12.34 10.11
N VAL A 89 -13.31 12.69 9.04
CA VAL A 89 -14.64 12.13 8.80
C VAL A 89 -14.56 10.64 8.50
N TYR A 90 -13.61 10.21 7.66
CA TYR A 90 -13.40 8.80 7.35
C TYR A 90 -13.06 7.98 8.60
N LYS A 91 -12.18 8.50 9.46
CA LYS A 91 -11.85 7.88 10.75
C LYS A 91 -13.07 7.75 11.65
N LYS A 92 -13.92 8.79 11.71
CA LYS A 92 -15.13 8.79 12.55
C LYS A 92 -16.16 7.74 12.12
N ILE A 93 -16.26 7.46 10.82
CA ILE A 93 -17.17 6.44 10.28
C ILE A 93 -16.59 5.03 10.45
N GLY A 94 -15.29 4.88 10.24
CA GLY A 94 -14.55 3.65 10.58
C GLY A 94 -14.57 2.53 9.53
N GLU A 95 -15.28 2.69 8.41
CA GLU A 95 -15.44 1.64 7.37
C GLU A 95 -14.40 1.73 6.22
N GLY A 96 -13.41 2.61 6.32
CA GLY A 96 -12.45 2.90 5.24
C GLY A 96 -13.12 3.53 4.00
N VAL A 97 -12.32 3.85 2.97
CA VAL A 97 -12.82 4.42 1.72
C VAL A 97 -11.91 4.06 0.54
N LEU A 98 -12.48 3.67 -0.58
CA LEU A 98 -11.76 3.57 -1.84
C LEU A 98 -11.77 4.95 -2.53
N TYR A 99 -10.63 5.63 -2.49
CA TYR A 99 -10.49 6.97 -3.07
C TYR A 99 -10.07 6.85 -4.54
N LEU A 100 -10.88 7.39 -5.44
CA LEU A 100 -10.73 7.36 -6.89
C LEU A 100 -10.47 8.78 -7.41
N VAL A 101 -9.43 8.93 -8.23
CA VAL A 101 -9.07 10.18 -8.91
C VAL A 101 -9.11 9.94 -10.42
N VAL A 102 -10.01 10.61 -11.12
CA VAL A 102 -10.17 10.51 -12.57
C VAL A 102 -9.45 11.68 -13.26
N LEU A 103 -8.43 11.36 -14.04
CA LEU A 103 -7.67 12.31 -14.84
C LEU A 103 -8.29 12.43 -16.24
N ILE A 104 -8.83 13.62 -16.55
CA ILE A 104 -9.53 13.90 -17.80
C ILE A 104 -8.63 14.75 -18.71
N ASN A 105 -8.31 14.23 -19.90
CA ASN A 105 -7.61 15.02 -20.92
C ASN A 105 -8.60 15.92 -21.66
N LYS A 106 -8.45 17.25 -21.54
CA LYS A 106 -9.38 18.22 -22.15
C LYS A 106 -9.42 18.20 -23.68
N HIS A 107 -8.37 17.72 -24.34
CA HIS A 107 -8.26 17.71 -25.80
C HIS A 107 -8.79 16.40 -26.40
N SER A 108 -8.24 15.26 -25.94
CA SER A 108 -8.60 13.94 -26.46
C SER A 108 -9.86 13.35 -25.84
N LYS A 109 -10.35 13.94 -24.74
CA LYS A 109 -11.46 13.44 -23.91
C LYS A 109 -11.20 12.05 -23.30
N LYS A 110 -9.97 11.54 -23.40
CA LYS A 110 -9.58 10.29 -22.75
C LYS A 110 -9.50 10.49 -21.24
N MET A 111 -9.89 9.46 -20.50
CA MET A 111 -9.91 9.42 -19.05
C MET A 111 -9.01 8.30 -18.53
N GLN A 112 -8.42 8.50 -17.36
CA GLN A 112 -7.66 7.49 -16.62
C GLN A 112 -8.01 7.59 -15.15
N THR A 113 -8.39 6.47 -14.55
CA THR A 113 -8.73 6.38 -13.14
C THR A 113 -7.53 5.90 -12.35
N TYR A 114 -7.26 6.57 -11.24
CA TYR A 114 -6.27 6.19 -10.25
C TYR A 114 -6.95 5.96 -8.93
N TYR A 115 -6.42 5.08 -8.09
CA TYR A 115 -7.05 4.70 -6.83
C TYR A 115 -6.05 4.65 -5.68
N ASN A 116 -6.57 4.88 -4.47
CA ASN A 116 -5.88 4.59 -3.22
C ASN A 116 -6.91 3.98 -2.24
N PRO A 117 -6.74 2.71 -1.83
CA PRO A 117 -7.56 2.11 -0.79
C PRO A 117 -7.15 2.66 0.57
N LEU A 118 -7.98 3.51 1.17
CA LEU A 118 -7.75 4.06 2.50
C LEU A 118 -8.42 3.17 3.53
N THR A 119 -7.65 2.23 4.07
CA THR A 119 -8.09 1.43 5.24
C THR A 119 -8.09 2.27 6.52
N PRO A 120 -8.76 1.83 7.60
CA PRO A 120 -8.70 2.51 8.89
C PRO A 120 -7.26 2.76 9.39
N LEU A 121 -6.34 1.81 9.21
CA LEU A 121 -4.92 2.02 9.56
C LEU A 121 -4.22 3.02 8.62
N ASP A 122 -4.53 3.02 7.32
CA ASP A 122 -3.99 4.04 6.40
C ASP A 122 -4.43 5.45 6.79
N ILE A 123 -5.70 5.61 7.18
CA ILE A 123 -6.27 6.87 7.63
C ILE A 123 -5.55 7.35 8.90
N GLU A 124 -5.38 6.49 9.90
CA GLU A 124 -4.60 6.84 11.11
C GLU A 124 -3.17 7.26 10.77
N ARG A 125 -2.48 6.49 9.93
CA ARG A 125 -1.11 6.82 9.50
C ARG A 125 -1.06 8.21 8.87
N PHE A 126 -1.94 8.52 7.92
CA PHE A 126 -1.94 9.81 7.25
C PHE A 126 -2.31 10.97 8.18
N LEU A 127 -3.28 10.79 9.08
CA LEU A 127 -3.59 11.79 10.11
C LEU A 127 -2.40 12.07 11.03
N ASN A 128 -1.64 11.04 11.42
CA ASN A 128 -0.42 11.20 12.23
C ASN A 128 0.67 11.98 11.48
N VAL A 129 0.85 11.72 10.18
CA VAL A 129 1.79 12.48 9.33
C VAL A 129 1.37 13.94 9.17
N ILE A 130 0.08 14.20 8.95
CA ILE A 130 -0.47 15.55 8.85
C ILE A 130 -0.26 16.31 10.16
N LYS A 131 -0.54 15.66 11.30
CA LYS A 131 -0.36 16.24 12.64
C LYS A 131 1.10 16.55 12.92
N SER A 132 2.04 15.65 12.61
CA SER A 132 3.47 15.86 12.87
C SER A 132 4.09 16.95 12.00
N LYS A 133 3.52 17.20 10.81
CA LYS A 133 3.96 18.26 9.90
C LYS A 133 3.19 19.57 10.05
N GLU A 134 2.19 19.62 10.93
CA GLU A 134 1.30 20.78 11.12
C GLU A 134 0.65 21.27 9.81
N GLN A 135 0.13 20.34 9.01
CA GLN A 135 -0.50 20.63 7.71
C GLN A 135 -2.02 20.41 7.74
N ASP A 136 -2.73 20.96 6.75
CA ASP A 136 -4.18 20.71 6.56
C ASP A 136 -4.46 19.68 5.46
N SER A 137 -3.44 19.25 4.73
CA SER A 137 -3.54 18.22 3.69
C SER A 137 -2.23 17.46 3.52
N LEU A 138 -2.33 16.27 2.92
CA LEU A 138 -1.18 15.44 2.56
C LEU A 138 -1.30 14.98 1.11
N SER A 139 -0.24 15.16 0.33
CA SER A 139 -0.16 14.61 -1.03
C SER A 139 0.33 13.17 -1.00
N ILE A 140 -0.53 12.24 -1.41
CA ILE A 140 -0.23 10.80 -1.43
C ILE A 140 -0.27 10.23 -2.84
N ASP A 141 0.33 9.06 -3.03
CA ASP A 141 0.37 8.36 -4.30
C ASP A 141 -0.94 7.56 -4.53
N PHE A 142 -1.49 7.65 -5.74
CA PHE A 142 -2.60 6.85 -6.23
C PHE A 142 -2.12 5.98 -7.39
N LYS A 143 -2.45 4.68 -7.36
CA LYS A 143 -2.08 3.70 -8.38
C LYS A 143 -3.04 3.76 -9.57
N LEU A 144 -2.55 3.52 -10.78
CA LEU A 144 -3.41 3.43 -11.98
C LEU A 144 -4.35 2.23 -11.84
N LEU A 145 -5.65 2.46 -11.97
CA LEU A 145 -6.64 1.39 -11.96
C LEU A 145 -6.64 0.69 -13.32
N GLN A 146 -6.12 -0.53 -13.35
CA GLN A 146 -6.13 -1.36 -14.55
C GLN A 146 -7.55 -1.87 -14.84
N GLU A 147 -7.85 -2.07 -16.13
CA GLU A 147 -9.11 -2.68 -16.56
C GLU A 147 -9.28 -4.08 -15.95
N GLY A 148 -10.48 -4.39 -15.45
CA GLY A 148 -10.78 -5.66 -14.77
C GLY A 148 -10.27 -5.78 -13.33
N ALA A 149 -9.43 -4.86 -12.82
CA ALA A 149 -8.86 -4.99 -11.47
C ALA A 149 -9.80 -4.52 -10.34
N LEU A 150 -10.87 -3.79 -10.64
CA LEU A 150 -11.69 -3.10 -9.64
C LEU A 150 -12.37 -4.06 -8.66
N GLU A 151 -12.90 -5.21 -9.13
CA GLU A 151 -13.53 -6.20 -8.25
C GLU A 151 -12.53 -6.73 -7.21
N GLN A 152 -11.33 -7.11 -7.66
CA GLN A 152 -10.29 -7.61 -6.76
C GLN A 152 -9.87 -6.54 -5.74
N ILE A 153 -9.74 -5.28 -6.17
CA ILE A 153 -9.42 -4.15 -5.28
C ILE A 153 -10.53 -3.95 -4.24
N CYS A 154 -11.79 -4.03 -4.63
CA CYS A 154 -12.92 -3.90 -3.71
C CYS A 154 -12.94 -5.04 -2.68
N LYS A 155 -12.71 -6.29 -3.10
CA LYS A 155 -12.65 -7.44 -2.19
C LYS A 155 -11.49 -7.33 -1.19
N ILE A 156 -10.30 -6.98 -1.67
CA ILE A 156 -9.13 -6.70 -0.83
C ILE A 156 -9.42 -5.59 0.19
N GLN A 157 -10.00 -4.48 -0.26
CA GLN A 157 -10.33 -3.36 0.63
C GLN A 157 -11.33 -3.80 1.71
N MET A 158 -12.38 -4.51 1.32
CA MET A 158 -13.38 -5.04 2.25
C MET A 158 -12.76 -5.96 3.30
N GLU A 159 -11.88 -6.89 2.89
CA GLU A 159 -11.19 -7.80 3.82
C GLU A 159 -10.29 -7.03 4.80
N ASN A 160 -9.51 -6.07 4.30
CA ASN A 160 -8.63 -5.26 5.15
C ASN A 160 -9.44 -4.39 6.13
N VAL A 161 -10.53 -3.78 5.70
CA VAL A 161 -11.44 -3.02 6.57
C VAL A 161 -12.02 -3.91 7.66
N LYS A 162 -12.48 -5.12 7.32
CA LYS A 162 -13.04 -6.09 8.29
C LYS A 162 -12.03 -6.46 9.38
N LYS A 163 -10.73 -6.54 9.05
CA LYS A 163 -9.64 -6.81 10.01
C LYS A 163 -9.24 -5.59 10.85
N GLN A 164 -9.69 -4.39 10.50
CA GLN A 164 -9.22 -3.13 11.07
C GLN A 164 -10.34 -2.29 11.72
N PRO A 165 -11.21 -2.86 12.59
CA PRO A 165 -12.25 -2.07 13.24
C PRO A 165 -11.63 -0.98 14.13
N SER A 166 -12.12 0.26 14.03
CA SER A 166 -11.52 1.42 14.69
C SER A 166 -11.39 1.28 16.21
N SER A 167 -12.34 0.61 16.85
CA SER A 167 -12.29 0.32 18.29
C SER A 167 -11.09 -0.55 18.67
N PHE A 168 -10.69 -1.52 17.83
CA PHE A 168 -9.55 -2.38 18.11
C PHE A 168 -8.22 -1.69 17.84
N ILE A 169 -8.19 -0.75 16.89
CA ILE A 169 -7.01 0.10 16.65
C ILE A 169 -6.71 0.96 17.88
N GLU A 170 -7.74 1.49 18.54
CA GLU A 170 -7.53 2.29 19.76
C GLU A 170 -7.08 1.42 20.94
N LEU A 171 -7.66 0.23 21.10
CA LEU A 171 -7.30 -0.71 22.17
C LEU A 171 -5.87 -1.27 22.02
N SER A 172 -5.38 -1.45 20.80
CA SER A 172 -4.08 -2.07 20.54
C SER A 172 -2.88 -1.17 20.89
N LYS A 173 -3.05 0.15 20.90
CA LYS A 173 -1.96 1.14 21.10
C LYS A 173 -1.19 1.00 22.40
N ASN A 174 -1.82 0.48 23.45
CA ASN A 174 -1.22 0.37 24.79
C ASN A 174 -1.13 -1.09 25.25
N LYS A 175 -1.12 -2.03 24.30
CA LYS A 175 -1.12 -3.45 24.57
C LYS A 175 0.15 -4.09 24.05
N ASP A 176 0.77 -4.93 24.88
CA ASP A 176 1.84 -5.82 24.47
C ASP A 176 1.23 -7.10 23.88
N PHE A 177 1.88 -7.64 22.85
CA PHE A 177 1.43 -8.84 22.15
C PHE A 177 2.48 -9.93 22.19
N GLU A 178 2.05 -11.20 22.18
CA GLU A 178 2.96 -12.35 22.13
C GLU A 178 3.80 -12.36 20.84
N LYS A 179 3.15 -12.01 19.72
CA LYS A 179 3.76 -11.98 18.39
C LYS A 179 3.22 -10.82 17.57
N TYR A 180 3.96 -10.49 16.52
CA TYR A 180 3.54 -9.52 15.52
C TYR A 180 3.53 -10.17 14.14
N LYS A 181 2.52 -9.81 13.36
CA LYS A 181 2.34 -10.25 11.98
C LYS A 181 2.32 -9.03 11.08
N ILE A 182 3.03 -9.08 9.96
CA ILE A 182 2.97 -8.05 8.92
C ILE A 182 2.33 -8.67 7.69
N GLU A 183 1.19 -8.12 7.28
CA GLU A 183 0.49 -8.54 6.07
C GLU A 183 0.66 -7.49 4.97
N TYR A 184 0.94 -7.96 3.75
CA TYR A 184 0.95 -7.13 2.55
C TYR A 184 -0.15 -7.61 1.62
N THR A 185 -0.98 -6.69 1.13
CA THR A 185 -2.01 -7.01 0.14
C THR A 185 -1.63 -6.46 -1.22
N ILE A 186 -1.71 -7.32 -2.23
CA ILE A 186 -1.43 -7.00 -3.63
C ILE A 186 -2.52 -7.59 -4.53
N ILE A 187 -2.81 -6.91 -5.63
CA ILE A 187 -3.59 -7.52 -6.71
C ILE A 187 -2.71 -8.50 -7.48
N SER A 188 -3.33 -9.51 -8.10
CA SER A 188 -2.61 -10.62 -8.73
C SER A 188 -1.68 -10.14 -9.86
N SER A 189 -2.11 -9.12 -10.60
CA SER A 189 -1.31 -8.51 -11.67
C SER A 189 -0.06 -7.77 -11.18
N GLU A 190 -0.01 -7.36 -9.90
CA GLU A 190 1.11 -6.61 -9.31
C GLU A 190 2.15 -7.50 -8.61
N GLN A 191 1.93 -8.82 -8.53
CA GLN A 191 2.80 -9.71 -7.74
C GLN A 191 4.27 -9.69 -8.16
N LYS A 192 4.54 -9.60 -9.47
CA LYS A 192 5.92 -9.52 -9.99
C LYS A 192 6.61 -8.19 -9.71
N GLU A 193 5.85 -7.17 -9.36
CA GLU A 193 6.33 -5.81 -9.09
C GLU A 193 6.29 -5.48 -7.59
N PHE A 194 6.07 -6.50 -6.76
CA PHE A 194 6.00 -6.34 -5.31
C PHE A 194 7.32 -5.80 -4.75
N SER A 195 7.19 -4.86 -3.83
CA SER A 195 8.30 -4.28 -3.08
C SER A 195 7.82 -3.91 -1.68
N PHE A 196 8.56 -4.36 -0.66
CA PHE A 196 8.34 -3.99 0.74
C PHE A 196 8.49 -2.48 0.98
N PHE A 197 9.28 -1.80 0.14
CA PHE A 197 9.60 -0.38 0.25
C PHE A 197 8.64 0.53 -0.54
N GLU A 198 7.65 -0.05 -1.22
CA GLU A 198 6.64 0.71 -1.98
C GLU A 198 5.20 0.36 -1.63
N ASN A 199 4.96 -0.82 -1.05
CA ASN A 199 3.64 -1.26 -0.64
C ASN A 199 3.47 -1.11 0.87
N VAL A 200 2.25 -0.82 1.28
CA VAL A 200 1.88 -0.71 2.68
C VAL A 200 1.81 -2.11 3.28
N GLY A 201 2.52 -2.31 4.40
CA GLY A 201 2.36 -3.46 5.28
C GLY A 201 1.48 -3.09 6.46
N TYR A 202 0.50 -3.94 6.76
CA TYR A 202 -0.37 -3.81 7.93
C TYR A 202 0.16 -4.69 9.06
N VAL A 203 0.43 -4.08 10.20
CA VAL A 203 0.92 -4.75 11.40
C VAL A 203 -0.26 -5.15 12.27
N TYR A 204 -0.27 -6.40 12.68
CA TYR A 204 -1.22 -6.94 13.63
C TYR A 204 -0.47 -7.52 14.83
N GLY A 205 -0.98 -7.24 16.03
CA GLY A 205 -0.55 -7.87 17.26
C GLY A 205 -1.34 -9.17 17.44
N VAL A 206 -0.67 -10.25 17.83
CA VAL A 206 -1.26 -11.59 17.95
C VAL A 206 -1.10 -12.08 19.38
N ASP A 207 -2.23 -12.45 20.00
CA ASP A 207 -2.30 -13.12 21.31
C ASP A 207 -3.18 -14.36 21.20
N GLY A 208 -2.55 -15.54 21.28
CA GLY A 208 -3.22 -16.80 20.96
C GLY A 208 -3.81 -16.78 19.55
N GLU A 209 -5.13 -16.91 19.44
CA GLU A 209 -5.87 -16.94 18.16
C GLU A 209 -6.41 -15.56 17.74
N TYR A 210 -6.19 -14.52 18.54
CA TYR A 210 -6.72 -13.17 18.27
C TYR A 210 -5.68 -12.28 17.61
N GLU A 211 -6.04 -11.71 16.46
CA GLU A 211 -5.26 -10.68 15.77
C GLU A 211 -5.90 -9.30 15.99
N MET A 212 -5.10 -8.30 16.39
CA MET A 212 -5.54 -6.92 16.58
C MET A 212 -4.76 -5.95 15.68
N PRO A 213 -5.43 -5.03 14.96
CA PRO A 213 -4.76 -4.05 14.09
C PRO A 213 -3.94 -3.06 14.90
N LEU A 214 -2.68 -2.86 14.51
CA LEU A 214 -1.75 -1.95 15.19
C LEU A 214 -1.41 -0.73 14.37
N GLU A 215 -0.82 -0.93 13.19
CA GLU A 215 -0.28 0.17 12.40
C GLU A 215 -0.19 -0.19 10.92
N ALA A 216 -0.33 0.80 10.04
CA ALA A 216 0.07 0.70 8.64
C ALA A 216 1.45 1.33 8.46
N MET A 217 2.39 0.63 7.84
CA MET A 217 3.75 1.13 7.58
C MET A 217 4.19 0.88 6.14
N VAL A 218 5.18 1.63 5.67
CA VAL A 218 5.96 1.27 4.48
C VAL A 218 7.37 0.99 4.98
N ALA A 219 7.95 -0.15 4.59
CA ALA A 219 9.27 -0.50 5.11
C ALA A 219 10.31 0.50 4.58
N ASP A 220 11.14 1.04 5.48
CA ASP A 220 12.31 1.84 5.09
C ASP A 220 13.55 0.96 4.90
N ARG A 221 13.66 -0.08 5.72
CA ARG A 221 14.81 -0.98 5.79
C ARG A 221 14.41 -2.36 6.28
N LEU A 222 14.98 -3.39 5.70
CA LEU A 222 14.95 -4.77 6.17
C LEU A 222 16.32 -5.16 6.70
N GLN A 223 16.36 -5.84 7.84
CA GLN A 223 17.60 -6.30 8.46
C GLN A 223 17.50 -7.77 8.80
N ILE A 224 18.49 -8.54 8.36
CA ILE A 224 18.58 -9.98 8.58
C ILE A 224 19.91 -10.26 9.25
N ASN A 225 19.88 -10.96 10.38
CA ASN A 225 21.05 -11.49 11.05
C ASN A 225 21.01 -13.00 10.97
N LYS A 226 22.05 -13.61 10.42
CA LYS A 226 22.13 -15.07 10.27
C LYS A 226 23.52 -15.58 10.57
N GLU A 227 23.56 -16.85 10.96
CA GLU A 227 24.76 -17.66 11.04
C GLU A 227 24.49 -18.94 10.26
N GLU A 228 25.30 -19.20 9.24
CA GLU A 228 25.14 -20.37 8.37
C GLU A 228 26.49 -21.07 8.19
N SER A 229 26.46 -22.40 8.16
CA SER A 229 27.64 -23.20 7.82
C SER A 229 27.75 -23.32 6.30
N ILE A 230 28.84 -22.82 5.73
CA ILE A 230 29.14 -22.88 4.30
C ILE A 230 30.41 -23.71 4.06
N VAL A 231 30.51 -24.31 2.87
CA VAL A 231 31.70 -25.05 2.44
C VAL A 231 32.53 -24.15 1.53
N ILE A 232 33.76 -23.83 1.94
CA ILE A 232 34.74 -23.11 1.12
C ILE A 232 36.00 -23.97 1.04
N ASP A 233 36.48 -24.24 -0.17
CA ASP A 233 37.67 -25.08 -0.44
C ASP A 233 37.64 -26.46 0.26
N GLY A 234 36.45 -27.04 0.43
CA GLY A 234 36.25 -28.33 1.09
C GLY A 234 36.22 -28.27 2.63
N GLU A 235 36.38 -27.09 3.22
CA GLU A 235 36.25 -26.88 4.67
C GLU A 235 34.86 -26.36 5.03
N ASN A 236 34.27 -26.91 6.10
CA ASN A 236 33.04 -26.38 6.70
C ASN A 236 33.38 -25.19 7.62
N ILE A 237 32.80 -24.03 7.32
CA ILE A 237 33.02 -22.80 8.07
C ILE A 237 31.67 -22.21 8.46
N SER A 238 31.46 -21.99 9.77
CA SER A 238 30.34 -21.18 10.24
C SER A 238 30.62 -19.71 9.98
N VAL A 239 29.74 -19.04 9.25
CA VAL A 239 29.85 -17.64 8.87
C VAL A 239 28.63 -16.88 9.34
N ARG A 240 28.86 -15.83 10.14
CA ARG A 240 27.85 -14.86 10.50
C ARG A 240 27.78 -13.76 9.46
N TYR A 241 26.57 -13.38 9.08
CA TYR A 241 26.34 -12.25 8.19
C TYR A 241 25.13 -11.41 8.60
N HIS A 242 25.25 -10.11 8.35
CA HIS A 242 24.21 -9.12 8.54
C HIS A 242 23.85 -8.52 7.18
N ILE A 243 22.61 -8.70 6.76
CA ILE A 243 22.07 -8.05 5.56
C ILE A 243 21.24 -6.85 6.01
N THR A 244 21.52 -5.69 5.44
CA THR A 244 20.68 -4.51 5.52
C THR A 244 20.25 -4.13 4.11
N GLU A 245 18.95 -4.18 3.84
CA GLU A 245 18.36 -3.85 2.55
C GLU A 245 17.44 -2.63 2.68
N SER A 246 17.57 -1.66 1.77
CA SER A 246 16.68 -0.51 1.63
C SER A 246 16.07 -0.49 0.22
N LYS A 247 15.24 0.51 -0.08
CA LYS A 247 14.74 0.75 -1.44
C LYS A 247 15.87 0.88 -2.46
N ASN A 248 16.97 1.55 -2.09
CA ASN A 248 18.02 1.93 -3.03
C ASN A 248 19.30 1.11 -2.88
N ASP A 249 19.49 0.46 -1.74
CA ASP A 249 20.78 -0.11 -1.36
C ASP A 249 20.62 -1.52 -0.78
N LEU A 250 21.66 -2.33 -0.93
CA LEU A 250 21.83 -3.62 -0.27
C LEU A 250 23.23 -3.68 0.32
N ASN A 251 23.32 -3.84 1.63
CA ASN A 251 24.56 -3.99 2.37
C ASN A 251 24.63 -5.38 2.97
N ILE A 252 25.73 -6.09 2.75
CA ILE A 252 25.98 -7.42 3.32
C ILE A 252 27.30 -7.34 4.09
N GLU A 253 27.25 -7.59 5.38
CA GLU A 253 28.41 -7.58 6.27
C GLU A 253 28.67 -8.98 6.80
N PHE A 254 29.81 -9.57 6.43
CA PHE A 254 30.27 -10.87 6.90
C PHE A 254 31.26 -10.75 8.05
N GLU A 255 31.03 -11.49 9.12
CA GLU A 255 31.91 -11.60 10.31
C GLU A 255 32.34 -10.23 10.86
N ASN A 256 31.46 -9.24 10.76
CA ASN A 256 31.71 -7.84 11.09
C ASN A 256 32.98 -7.24 10.45
N THR A 257 33.38 -7.77 9.30
CA THR A 257 34.68 -7.49 8.68
C THR A 257 34.56 -7.16 7.19
N LEU A 258 34.07 -8.08 6.36
CA LEU A 258 33.90 -7.87 4.92
C LEU A 258 32.53 -7.25 4.67
N ILE A 259 32.50 -6.08 4.02
CA ILE A 259 31.27 -5.40 3.65
C ILE A 259 31.15 -5.37 2.13
N PHE A 260 29.99 -5.78 1.62
CA PHE A 260 29.54 -5.47 0.28
C PHE A 260 28.48 -4.36 0.35
N GLU A 261 28.67 -3.30 -0.42
CA GLU A 261 27.73 -2.18 -0.55
C GLU A 261 27.28 -2.11 -2.00
N ILE A 262 26.00 -2.40 -2.25
CA ILE A 262 25.42 -2.50 -3.60
C ILE A 262 24.35 -1.42 -3.74
N SER A 263 24.49 -0.56 -4.75
CA SER A 263 23.48 0.41 -5.16
C SER A 263 22.57 -0.21 -6.21
N LYS A 264 21.30 -0.38 -5.86
CA LYS A 264 20.25 -0.88 -6.77
C LYS A 264 19.89 0.13 -7.86
N LYS A 265 20.14 1.42 -7.61
CA LYS A 265 19.83 2.50 -8.55
C LYS A 265 20.83 2.55 -9.71
N THR A 266 22.11 2.34 -9.42
CA THR A 266 23.19 2.38 -10.42
C THR A 266 23.63 1.00 -10.88
N GLU A 267 23.10 -0.06 -10.25
CA GLU A 267 23.50 -1.45 -10.49
C GLU A 267 25.01 -1.67 -10.31
N THR A 268 25.62 -0.92 -9.39
CA THR A 268 27.05 -1.00 -9.06
C THR A 268 27.25 -1.39 -7.61
N GLY A 269 28.35 -2.09 -7.35
CA GLY A 269 28.74 -2.48 -6.00
C GLY A 269 30.19 -2.16 -5.73
N LYS A 270 30.52 -2.03 -4.45
CA LYS A 270 31.89 -2.00 -3.95
C LYS A 270 31.98 -2.91 -2.74
N PHE A 271 33.18 -3.43 -2.48
CA PHE A 271 33.44 -4.16 -1.27
C PHE A 271 34.61 -3.54 -0.52
N ASN A 272 34.60 -3.68 0.80
CA ASN A 272 35.69 -3.20 1.65
C ASN A 272 35.88 -4.14 2.84
N MET A 273 37.12 -4.19 3.32
CA MET A 273 37.48 -4.87 4.56
C MET A 273 37.60 -3.82 5.67
N LYS A 274 36.82 -3.98 6.74
CA LYS A 274 36.97 -3.18 7.96
C LYS A 274 38.33 -3.43 8.59
N ARG A 275 38.74 -2.52 9.47
CA ARG A 275 39.94 -2.68 10.30
C ARG A 275 39.85 -4.00 11.07
N LEU A 276 40.98 -4.72 11.16
CA LEU A 276 41.09 -5.97 11.90
C LEU A 276 40.58 -5.81 13.35
N THR A 277 39.47 -6.47 13.66
CA THR A 277 38.89 -6.57 15.01
C THR A 277 39.19 -7.93 15.65
N SER A 278 39.16 -9.00 14.86
CA SER A 278 39.47 -10.37 15.26
C SER A 278 40.18 -11.11 14.12
N ILE A 279 41.28 -11.80 14.43
CA ILE A 279 42.03 -12.62 13.45
C ILE A 279 41.13 -13.68 12.84
N ASN A 280 40.32 -14.37 13.66
CA ASN A 280 39.42 -15.42 13.17
C ASN A 280 38.37 -14.86 12.21
N SER A 281 37.73 -13.74 12.57
CA SER A 281 36.74 -13.08 11.72
C SER A 281 37.35 -12.60 10.40
N TYR A 282 38.59 -12.10 10.45
CA TYR A 282 39.31 -11.66 9.26
C TYR A 282 39.71 -12.83 8.34
N ILE A 283 40.19 -13.94 8.91
CA ILE A 283 40.50 -15.16 8.14
C ILE A 283 39.24 -15.69 7.47
N LYS A 284 38.12 -15.77 8.20
CA LYS A 284 36.84 -16.19 7.63
C LYS A 284 36.39 -15.24 6.52
N ALA A 285 36.49 -13.93 6.74
CA ALA A 285 36.14 -12.92 5.76
C ALA A 285 37.01 -12.97 4.50
N CYS A 286 38.30 -13.30 4.59
CA CYS A 286 39.17 -13.47 3.44
C CYS A 286 38.91 -14.76 2.64
N LYS A 287 38.24 -15.76 3.22
CA LYS A 287 37.84 -16.98 2.53
C LYS A 287 36.56 -16.79 1.70
N ILE A 288 35.76 -15.78 2.02
CA ILE A 288 34.52 -15.40 1.32
C ILE A 288 34.86 -14.55 0.10
#